data_AF-A0A8C6XYT1-F1
#
_entry.id   AF-A0A8C6XYT1-F1
#
_cell.length_a   1.000
_cell.length_b   1.000
_cell.length_c   1.000
_cell.angle_alpha   90.00
_cell.angle_beta   90.00
_cell.angle_gamma   90.00
#
_symmetry.space_group_name_H-M   'P 1'
#
loop_
_entity.id
_entity.type
_entity.pdbx_description
1 polymer ?
#
loop_
_entity_poly.entity_id
_entity_poly.type
_entity_poly.pdbx_seq_one_letter_code
_entity_poly.pdbx_strand_id
1 'polypeptide(L)' 'MIHELLLELRGYPGGLFLDGSLQVSPELPPFLHLSEATLLARICYPGMLYVCLHEFIEQFREKQSWLGNV' A
#
# COMPACT_ATOMS: atom_id res chain seq x y z
N MET A 1 -8.00 -2.31 12.87
CA MET A 1 -6.82 -1.42 12.84
C MET A 1 -5.54 -2.13 12.46
N ILE A 2 -4.96 -3.01 13.29
CA ILE A 2 -3.73 -3.75 12.90
C ILE A 2 -3.99 -4.66 11.70
N HIS A 3 -5.12 -5.35 11.66
CA HIS A 3 -5.56 -6.12 10.49
C HIS A 3 -5.58 -5.27 9.21
N GLU A 4 -6.26 -4.11 9.25
CA GLU A 4 -6.33 -3.17 8.13
C GLU A 4 -4.94 -2.69 7.69
N LEU A 5 -4.06 -2.36 8.64
CA LEU A 5 -2.67 -1.98 8.33
C LEU A 5 -1.91 -3.10 7.61
N LEU A 6 -2.06 -4.35 8.05
CA LEU A 6 -1.39 -5.50 7.43
C LEU A 6 -1.92 -5.80 6.02
N LEU A 7 -3.21 -5.57 5.77
CA LEU A 7 -3.79 -5.66 4.43
C LEU A 7 -3.20 -4.58 3.51
N GLU A 8 -3.16 -3.34 3.98
CA GLU A 8 -2.65 -2.21 3.20
C GLU A 8 -1.17 -2.40 2.84
N LEU A 9 -0.36 -2.89 3.77
CA LEU A 9 1.06 -3.21 3.53
C LEU A 9 1.27 -4.29 2.48
N ARG A 10 0.26 -5.13 2.21
CA ARG A 10 0.26 -6.12 1.12
C ARG A 10 -0.31 -5.59 -0.19
N GLY A 11 -0.77 -4.33 -0.23
CA GLY A 11 -1.41 -3.73 -1.40
C GLY A 11 -2.89 -4.01 -1.55
N TYR A 12 -3.58 -4.40 -0.46
CA TYR A 12 -5.04 -4.51 -0.45
C TYR A 12 -5.62 -3.28 0.24
N PRO A 13 -6.21 -2.32 -0.50
CA PRO A 13 -6.75 -1.11 0.10
C PRO A 13 -7.91 -1.44 1.05
N GLY A 14 -7.79 -0.97 2.29
CA GLY A 14 -8.82 -1.01 3.32
C GLY A 14 -9.52 0.33 3.49
N GLY A 15 -10.55 0.39 4.34
CA GLY A 15 -11.36 1.62 4.53
C GLY A 15 -10.66 2.77 5.27
N LEU A 16 -9.41 2.60 5.71
CA LEU A 16 -8.67 3.58 6.51
C LEU A 16 -7.64 4.40 5.69
N PHE A 17 -7.26 3.92 4.51
CA PHE A 17 -6.22 4.52 3.67
C PHE A 17 -6.82 4.81 2.28
N LEU A 18 -6.40 5.92 1.67
CA LEU A 18 -6.93 6.35 0.36
C LEU A 18 -6.23 5.58 -0.78
N ASP A 19 -7.01 5.14 -1.76
CA ASP A 19 -6.57 4.32 -2.91
C ASP A 19 -5.19 4.69 -3.47
N GLY A 20 -4.25 3.75 -3.40
CA GLY A 20 -2.94 3.79 -4.07
C GLY A 20 -1.95 4.82 -3.53
N SER A 21 -2.40 5.79 -2.74
CA SER A 21 -1.56 6.67 -1.95
C SER A 21 -1.84 6.34 -0.51
N LEU A 22 -0.98 5.54 0.11
CA LEU A 22 -0.96 5.12 1.52
C LEU A 22 -0.91 6.33 2.49
N GLN A 23 -1.92 7.19 2.38
CA GLN A 23 -2.20 8.43 3.07
C GLN A 23 -3.38 8.12 3.98
N VAL A 24 -3.23 8.51 5.25
CA VAL A 24 -4.30 8.38 6.23
C VAL A 24 -5.40 9.36 5.83
N SER A 25 -6.66 8.91 5.84
CA SER A 25 -7.82 9.78 5.59
C SER A 25 -7.72 11.08 6.41
N PRO A 26 -7.99 12.26 5.80
CA PRO A 26 -8.01 13.53 6.53
C PRO A 26 -9.08 13.55 7.63
N GLU A 27 -10.13 12.74 7.47
CA GLU A 27 -11.11 12.44 8.51
C GLU A 27 -10.61 11.25 9.32
N LEU A 28 -9.79 11.55 10.33
CA LEU A 28 -9.28 10.53 11.25
C LEU A 28 -10.44 9.89 12.01
N PRO A 29 -10.45 8.55 12.14
CA PRO A 29 -11.43 7.88 12.98
C PRO A 29 -11.38 8.43 14.41
N PRO A 30 -12.52 8.54 15.10
CA PRO A 30 -12.58 9.16 16.43
C PRO A 30 -11.76 8.42 17.50
N PHE A 31 -11.33 7.19 17.23
CA PHE A 31 -10.48 6.39 18.11
C PHE A 31 -8.97 6.60 17.88
N LEU A 32 -8.57 7.38 16.86
CA LEU A 32 -7.18 7.49 16.44
C LEU A 32 -6.57 8.83 16.84
N HIS A 33 -5.49 8.80 17.62
CA HIS A 33 -4.77 10.02 17.96
C HIS A 33 -3.90 10.51 16.80
N LEU A 34 -3.66 11.82 16.71
CA LEU A 34 -2.84 12.43 15.65
C LEU A 34 -1.41 11.84 15.57
N SER A 35 -0.83 11.49 16.72
CA SER A 35 0.49 10.83 16.76
C SER A 35 0.46 9.42 16.17
N GLU A 36 -0.63 8.69 16.39
CA GLU A 36 -0.85 7.36 15.83
C GLU A 36 -1.07 7.45 14.32
N ALA A 37 -1.83 8.45 13.84
CA ALA A 37 -1.97 8.75 12.41
C ALA A 37 -0.62 8.99 11.74
N THR A 38 0.22 9.80 12.39
CA THR A 38 1.56 10.12 11.89
C THR A 38 2.44 8.88 11.81
N LEU A 39 2.34 7.99 12.81
CA LEU A 39 3.07 6.73 12.82
C LEU A 39 2.58 5.78 11.72
N LEU A 40 1.27 5.70 11.52
CA LEU A 40 0.67 4.93 10.43
C LEU A 40 1.15 5.43 9.08
N ALA A 41 1.09 6.74 8.81
CA ALA A 41 1.59 7.31 7.55
C ALA A 41 3.06 6.94 7.26
N ARG A 42 3.91 6.90 8.30
CA ARG A 42 5.33 6.49 8.15
C ARG A 42 5.49 5.00 7.86
N ILE A 43 4.72 4.13 8.51
CA ILE A 43 4.75 2.68 8.27
C ILE A 43 4.18 2.32 6.90
N CYS A 44 3.23 3.13 6.44
CA CYS A 44 2.54 2.97 5.18
C CYS A 44 3.46 3.25 3.95
N TYR A 45 4.46 4.13 4.09
CA TYR A 45 5.41 4.42 3.02
C TYR A 45 6.21 3.18 2.53
N PRO A 46 6.79 2.33 3.40
CA PRO A 46 7.34 1.02 3.02
C PRO A 46 6.36 0.10 2.28
N GLY A 47 5.08 0.08 2.66
CA GLY A 47 4.06 -0.71 1.98
C GLY A 47 3.86 -0.27 0.53
N MET A 48 3.87 1.04 0.29
CA MET A 48 3.72 1.62 -1.06
C MET A 48 4.91 1.21 -1.94
N LEU A 49 6.13 1.29 -1.39
CA LEU A 49 7.33 0.83 -2.08
C LEU A 49 7.25 -0.67 -2.42
N TYR A 50 6.73 -1.50 -1.50
CA TYR A 50 6.54 -2.92 -1.75
C TYR A 50 5.58 -3.17 -2.91
N VAL A 51 4.43 -2.50 -2.93
CA VAL A 51 3.44 -2.61 -4.01
C VAL A 51 4.03 -2.18 -5.36
N CYS A 52 4.67 -1.01 -5.43
CA CYS A 52 5.28 -0.52 -6.66
C CYS A 52 6.39 -1.46 -7.18
N LEU A 53 7.22 -2.02 -6.28
CA LEU A 53 8.24 -2.99 -6.67
C LEU A 53 7.61 -4.29 -7.16
N HIS A 54 6.54 -4.76 -6.52
CA HIS A 54 5.83 -5.96 -6.93
C HIS A 54 5.19 -5.78 -8.31
N GLU A 55 4.48 -4.67 -8.54
CA GLU A 55 3.91 -4.33 -9.86
C GLU A 55 4.99 -4.24 -10.94
N PHE A 56 6.12 -3.61 -10.63
CA PHE A 56 7.25 -3.53 -11.55
C PHE A 56 7.79 -4.92 -11.93
N ILE A 57 7.96 -5.82 -10.95
CA ILE A 57 8.42 -7.19 -11.18
C ILE A 57 7.42 -7.96 -12.06
N GLU A 58 6.11 -7.85 -11.78
CA GLU A 58 5.08 -8.54 -12.55
C GLU A 58 5.04 -8.05 -14.00
N GLN A 59 5.07 -6.73 -14.22
CA GLN A 59 5.12 -6.16 -15.58
C GLN A 59 6.37 -6.59 -16.34
N PHE A 60 7.52 -6.66 -15.66
CA PHE A 60 8.75 -7.14 -16.27
C PHE A 60 8.66 -8.62 -16.65
N ARG A 61 8.07 -9.45 -15.76
CA ARG A 61 7.88 -10.89 -15.99
C ARG A 61 6.92 -11.15 -17.16
N GLU A 62 5.82 -10.41 -17.24
CA GLU A 62 4.89 -10.48 -18.37
C GLU A 62 5.59 -10.12 -19.69
N LYS A 63 6.34 -9.02 -19.70
CA LYS A 63 7.07 -8.56 -20.90
C LYS A 63 8.13 -9.56 -21.37
N GLN A 64 8.81 -10.26 -20.46
CA GLN A 64 9.73 -11.35 -20.79
C GLN A 64 9.00 -12.55 -21.41
N SER A 65 7.80 -12.90 -20.92
CA SER A 65 7.00 -14.00 -21.49
C SER A 65 6.54 -13.72 -22.93
N TRP A 66 6.25 -12.45 -23.25
CA TRP A 66 5.91 -12.02 -24.61
C TRP A 66 7.10 -12.09 -25.57
N LEU A 67 8.32 -11.79 -25.09
CA LEU A 67 9.54 -11.86 -25.90
C LEU A 67 10.08 -13.28 -26.07
N GLY A 68 9.77 -14.20 -25.17
CA GLY A 68 10.16 -15.62 -25.28
C GLY A 68 9.23 -16.48 -26.16
N ASN A 69 8.10 -15.91 -26.62
CA ASN A 69 7.13 -16.57 -27.50
C ASN A 69 7.22 -16.10 -28.98
N VAL A 70 8.29 -15.37 -29.33
CA VAL A 70 8.66 -14.99 -30.71
C VAL A 70 9.92 -15.74 -31.10
#